data_AF-A0A1M7Y6M4-F1
#
_entry.id   AF-A0A1M7Y6M4-F1
#
_cell.length_a   1.000
_cell.length_b   1.000
_cell.length_c   1.000
_cell.angle_alpha   90.00
_cell.angle_beta   90.00
_cell.angle_gamma   90.00
#
_symmetry.space_group_name_H-M   'P 1'
#
loop_
_entity.id
_entity.type
_entity.pdbx_description
1 polymer ?
#
loop_
_entity_poly.entity_id
_entity_poly.type
_entity_poly.pdbx_seq_one_letter_code
_entity_poly.pdbx_strand_id
1 'polypeptide(L)'
;MIQIKIYGLGGQGVVTAAKVLCEAVAIHEDAHAQAIPAYGHERRGAPVYADAVISRDPIKMKGFVYAPDYVVLFDDSVIDKGIDVMAGTSEQTVFIVNTQKLKDKYPFKSNKIYRVDAQAVALKSLGRDIPNTAMLGALAGAGIVGIEAVKAAITSKFGDSAPKNVEAAEEARRLIRADEKAEPNKDIDTNTKNHAAFVK
;
A
#
# COMPACT_ATOMS: atom_id res chain seq x y z
N MET A 1 -16.33 3.83 4.11
CA MET A 1 -15.26 3.05 4.77
C MET A 1 -14.20 2.76 3.72
N ILE A 2 -12.93 2.92 4.08
CA ILE A 2 -11.76 2.62 3.25
C ILE A 2 -11.05 1.43 3.90
N GLN A 3 -10.74 0.42 3.10
CA GLN A 3 -10.06 -0.80 3.52
C GLN A 3 -8.71 -0.93 2.80
N ILE A 4 -7.65 -1.12 3.59
CA ILE A 4 -6.28 -1.08 3.12
C ILE A 4 -5.58 -2.37 3.51
N LYS A 5 -4.97 -3.05 2.53
CA LYS A 5 -3.99 -4.11 2.77
C LYS A 5 -2.58 -3.57 2.60
N ILE A 6 -1.70 -3.86 3.54
CA ILE A 6 -0.31 -3.42 3.52
C ILE A 6 0.59 -4.66 3.56
N TYR A 7 1.43 -4.80 2.55
CA TYR A 7 2.38 -5.90 2.41
C TYR A 7 3.81 -5.38 2.41
N GLY A 8 4.73 -6.16 2.95
CA GLY A 8 6.16 -5.89 2.88
C GLY A 8 6.96 -7.00 3.53
N LEU A 9 8.19 -6.67 3.94
CA LEU A 9 9.07 -7.59 4.64
C LEU A 9 9.24 -7.22 6.12
N GLY A 10 9.46 -8.24 6.95
CA GLY A 10 9.83 -8.07 8.35
C GLY A 10 11.05 -7.15 8.49
N GLY A 11 10.90 -6.07 9.27
CA GLY A 11 11.92 -5.04 9.45
C GLY A 11 11.68 -3.73 8.69
N GLN A 12 10.77 -3.69 7.71
CA GLN A 12 10.44 -2.47 6.96
C GLN A 12 9.39 -1.58 7.64
N GLY A 13 8.82 -2.03 8.76
CA GLY A 13 7.88 -1.25 9.56
C GLY A 13 6.43 -1.25 9.05
N VAL A 14 6.00 -2.27 8.30
CA VAL A 14 4.62 -2.46 7.80
C VAL A 14 3.55 -2.29 8.89
N VAL A 15 3.70 -3.01 9.99
CA VAL A 15 2.76 -2.95 11.13
C VAL A 15 2.79 -1.58 11.80
N THR A 16 3.97 -0.99 11.93
CA THR A 16 4.13 0.35 12.50
C THR A 16 3.44 1.39 11.61
N ALA A 17 3.57 1.28 10.29
CA ALA A 17 2.88 2.16 9.35
C ALA A 17 1.36 2.05 9.51
N ALA A 18 0.80 0.84 9.57
CA ALA A 18 -0.64 0.64 9.77
C ALA A 18 -1.14 1.33 11.06
N LYS A 19 -0.39 1.19 12.16
CA LYS A 19 -0.71 1.81 13.46
C LYS A 19 -0.62 3.32 13.41
N VAL A 20 0.45 3.87 12.84
CA VAL A 20 0.66 5.33 12.71
C VAL A 20 -0.38 5.95 11.77
N LEU A 21 -0.77 5.26 10.69
CA LEU A 21 -1.88 5.69 9.84
C LEU A 21 -3.19 5.79 10.63
N CYS A 22 -3.51 4.77 11.42
CA CYS A 22 -4.72 4.79 12.22
C CYS A 22 -4.69 5.86 13.31
N GLU A 23 -3.54 6.08 13.95
CA GLU A 23 -3.34 7.18 14.89
C GLU A 23 -3.53 8.55 14.23
N ALA A 24 -2.93 8.74 13.04
CA ALA A 24 -3.07 9.97 12.25
C ALA A 24 -4.55 10.29 12.00
N VAL A 25 -5.29 9.33 11.48
CA VAL A 25 -6.71 9.49 11.14
C VAL A 25 -7.58 9.66 12.40
N ALA A 26 -7.39 8.79 13.40
CA ALA A 26 -8.27 8.74 14.56
C ALA A 26 -8.11 9.95 15.50
N ILE A 27 -6.91 10.52 15.57
CA ILE A 27 -6.62 11.65 16.47
C ILE A 27 -6.73 12.99 15.74
N HIS A 28 -6.42 13.04 14.44
CA HIS A 28 -6.24 14.32 13.74
C HIS A 28 -7.23 14.58 12.59
N GLU A 29 -8.11 13.63 12.22
CA GLU A 29 -9.01 13.78 11.06
C GLU A 29 -10.50 13.54 11.37
N ASP A 30 -10.90 13.52 12.65
CA ASP A 30 -12.29 13.31 13.09
C ASP A 30 -12.95 12.08 12.42
N ALA A 31 -12.20 10.98 12.38
CA ALA A 31 -12.61 9.72 11.78
C ALA A 31 -12.24 8.54 12.68
N HIS A 32 -12.81 7.38 12.39
CA HIS A 32 -12.47 6.13 13.06
C HIS A 32 -11.46 5.35 12.23
N ALA A 33 -10.45 4.79 12.89
CA ALA A 33 -9.49 3.93 12.24
C ALA A 33 -9.10 2.73 13.10
N GLN A 34 -8.83 1.59 12.45
CA GLN A 34 -8.45 0.34 13.11
C GLN A 34 -7.34 -0.34 12.32
N ALA A 35 -6.21 -0.61 13.00
CA ALA A 35 -5.12 -1.41 12.45
C ALA A 35 -5.28 -2.87 12.90
N ILE A 36 -5.19 -3.79 11.96
CA ILE A 36 -5.27 -5.23 12.22
C ILE A 36 -3.91 -5.83 11.82
N PRO A 37 -3.02 -6.09 12.79
CA PRO A 37 -1.76 -6.74 12.50
C PRO A 37 -2.01 -8.18 12.05
N ALA A 38 -1.28 -8.61 11.02
CA ALA A 38 -1.38 -9.96 10.48
C ALA A 38 0.03 -10.55 10.36
N TYR A 39 0.54 -11.00 11.51
CA TYR A 39 1.87 -11.60 11.64
C TYR A 39 1.89 -12.58 12.83
N GLY A 40 2.67 -13.64 12.73
CA GLY A 40 3.06 -14.57 13.77
C GLY A 40 4.53 -14.41 14.19
N HIS A 41 5.32 -15.49 14.13
CA HIS A 41 6.73 -15.52 14.54
C HIS A 41 7.70 -15.22 13.38
N GLU A 42 7.35 -14.32 12.47
CA GLU A 42 8.12 -14.07 11.26
C GLU A 42 9.48 -13.44 11.57
N ARG A 43 10.52 -13.96 10.89
CA ARG A 43 11.88 -13.44 10.96
C ARG A 43 12.01 -12.19 10.07
N ARG A 44 13.04 -11.39 10.31
CA ARG A 44 13.42 -10.28 9.42
C ARG A 44 13.56 -10.80 7.98
N GLY A 45 12.98 -10.09 7.00
CA GLY A 45 12.99 -10.48 5.59
C GLY A 45 11.95 -11.52 5.15
N ALA A 46 11.15 -12.06 6.08
CA ALA A 46 9.96 -12.84 5.73
C ALA A 46 8.80 -11.89 5.34
N PRO A 47 7.86 -12.30 4.48
CA PRO A 47 6.67 -11.52 4.18
C PRO A 47 5.87 -11.22 5.45
N VAL A 48 5.47 -9.97 5.60
CA VAL A 48 4.65 -9.47 6.72
C VAL A 48 3.52 -8.63 6.14
N TYR A 49 2.35 -8.71 6.76
CA TYR A 49 1.15 -8.02 6.33
C TYR A 49 0.46 -7.33 7.51
N ALA A 50 -0.27 -6.28 7.19
CA ALA A 50 -1.14 -5.59 8.13
C ALA A 50 -2.31 -5.01 7.34
N ASP A 51 -3.48 -5.00 7.94
CA ASP A 51 -4.64 -4.32 7.38
C ASP A 51 -4.91 -3.03 8.15
N ALA A 52 -5.50 -2.05 7.49
CA ALA A 52 -6.03 -0.84 8.11
C ALA A 52 -7.41 -0.55 7.55
N VAL A 53 -8.32 -0.13 8.42
CA VAL A 53 -9.68 0.29 8.05
C VAL A 53 -9.89 1.71 8.55
N ILE A 54 -10.40 2.58 7.70
CA ILE A 54 -10.74 3.98 8.00
C ILE A 54 -12.21 4.22 7.69
N SER A 55 -12.93 4.93 8.55
CA SER A 55 -14.35 5.19 8.38
C SER A 55 -14.76 6.50 9.05
N ARG A 56 -15.73 7.21 8.48
CA ARG A 56 -16.37 8.35 9.14
C ARG A 56 -17.30 7.90 10.27
N ASP A 57 -17.90 6.73 10.13
CA ASP A 57 -18.75 6.11 11.15
C ASP A 57 -17.97 5.08 11.99
N PRO A 58 -18.41 4.77 13.23
CA PRO A 58 -17.79 3.76 14.06
C PRO A 58 -17.59 2.41 13.37
N ILE A 59 -16.37 1.88 13.44
CA ILE A 59 -16.00 0.60 12.81
C ILE A 59 -16.51 -0.56 13.66
N LYS A 60 -17.43 -1.36 13.11
CA LYS A 60 -17.96 -2.59 13.73
C LYS A 60 -17.26 -3.86 13.27
N MET A 61 -16.37 -3.75 12.29
CA MET A 61 -15.65 -4.87 11.69
C MET A 61 -14.73 -5.56 12.71
N LYS A 62 -14.80 -6.88 12.79
CA LYS A 62 -13.94 -7.72 13.66
C LYS A 62 -13.29 -8.81 12.82
N GLY A 63 -12.32 -8.44 11.99
CA GLY A 63 -11.63 -9.38 11.11
C GLY A 63 -10.69 -8.67 10.13
N PHE A 64 -10.00 -9.46 9.33
CA PHE A 64 -9.12 -8.97 8.27
C PHE A 64 -9.90 -8.29 7.14
N VAL A 65 -9.19 -7.49 6.34
CA VAL A 65 -9.71 -6.96 5.07
C VAL A 65 -9.71 -8.10 4.06
N TYR A 66 -10.84 -8.33 3.38
CA TYR A 66 -10.94 -9.34 2.30
C TYR A 66 -11.23 -8.71 0.94
N ALA A 67 -11.65 -7.45 0.90
CA ALA A 67 -11.92 -6.69 -0.33
C ALA A 67 -11.27 -5.30 -0.18
N PRO A 68 -9.97 -5.14 -0.49
CA PRO A 68 -9.26 -3.88 -0.32
C PRO A 68 -9.63 -2.85 -1.38
N ASP A 69 -9.87 -1.62 -0.92
CA ASP A 69 -9.89 -0.43 -1.77
C ASP A 69 -8.45 -0.04 -2.17
N TYR A 70 -7.50 -0.24 -1.26
CA TYR A 70 -6.09 0.04 -1.47
C TYR A 70 -5.20 -1.14 -1.10
N VAL A 71 -4.21 -1.40 -1.94
CA VAL A 71 -3.11 -2.33 -1.67
C VAL A 71 -1.79 -1.54 -1.64
N VAL A 72 -1.09 -1.60 -0.51
CA VAL A 72 0.17 -0.90 -0.29
C VAL A 72 1.30 -1.92 -0.27
N LEU A 73 2.29 -1.74 -1.14
CA LEU A 73 3.44 -2.64 -1.29
C LEU A 73 4.71 -1.91 -0.87
N PHE A 74 5.27 -2.28 0.27
CA PHE A 74 6.56 -1.78 0.75
C PHE A 74 7.73 -2.44 0.02
N ASP A 75 7.51 -3.65 -0.48
CA ASP A 75 8.51 -4.45 -1.18
C ASP A 75 7.81 -5.42 -2.12
N ASP A 76 8.17 -5.39 -3.39
CA ASP A 76 7.54 -6.22 -4.41
C ASP A 76 8.11 -7.64 -4.48
N SER A 77 9.15 -7.97 -3.70
CA SER A 77 9.65 -9.34 -3.56
C SER A 77 8.70 -10.24 -2.78
N VAL A 78 7.68 -9.70 -2.10
CA VAL A 78 6.61 -10.50 -1.50
C VAL A 78 5.88 -11.34 -2.57
N ILE A 79 5.77 -10.81 -3.80
CA ILE A 79 5.19 -11.52 -4.96
C ILE A 79 6.07 -12.74 -5.30
N ASP A 80 7.39 -12.54 -5.36
CA ASP A 80 8.36 -13.60 -5.65
C ASP A 80 8.39 -14.67 -4.54
N LYS A 81 7.98 -14.31 -3.32
CA LYS A 81 7.84 -15.21 -2.17
C LYS A 81 6.47 -15.92 -2.13
N GLY A 82 5.66 -15.81 -3.18
CA GLY A 82 4.39 -16.52 -3.33
C GLY A 82 3.18 -15.85 -2.65
N ILE A 83 3.30 -14.58 -2.24
CA ILE A 83 2.16 -13.84 -1.69
C ILE A 83 1.28 -13.34 -2.84
N ASP A 84 0.01 -13.74 -2.82
CA ASP A 84 -1.00 -13.21 -3.71
C ASP A 84 -1.46 -11.81 -3.25
N VAL A 85 -0.93 -10.79 -3.93
CA VAL A 85 -1.27 -9.38 -3.70
C VAL A 85 -2.54 -8.94 -4.45
N MET A 86 -3.12 -9.81 -5.29
CA MET A 86 -4.37 -9.59 -6.01
C MET A 86 -5.58 -10.17 -5.27
N ALA A 87 -5.37 -10.93 -4.20
CA ALA A 87 -6.43 -11.56 -3.44
C ALA A 87 -7.51 -10.56 -2.98
N GLY A 88 -8.72 -10.75 -3.47
CA GLY A 88 -9.88 -9.91 -3.15
C GLY A 88 -9.93 -8.54 -3.83
N THR A 89 -8.96 -8.23 -4.70
CA THR A 89 -8.92 -6.96 -5.43
C THR A 89 -9.97 -6.90 -6.54
N SER A 90 -10.32 -5.68 -6.95
CA SER A 90 -11.16 -5.40 -8.12
C SER A 90 -10.44 -4.45 -9.07
N GLU A 91 -11.02 -4.17 -10.23
CA GLU A 91 -10.51 -3.15 -11.17
C GLU A 91 -10.47 -1.73 -10.58
N GLN A 92 -11.19 -1.49 -9.49
CA GLN A 92 -11.21 -0.21 -8.77
C GLN A 92 -10.16 -0.13 -7.66
N THR A 93 -9.59 -1.27 -7.25
CA THR A 93 -8.54 -1.30 -6.23
C THR A 93 -7.33 -0.49 -6.71
N VAL A 94 -6.82 0.38 -5.85
CA VAL A 94 -5.67 1.23 -6.13
C VAL A 94 -4.43 0.65 -5.47
N PHE A 95 -3.32 0.60 -6.21
CA PHE A 95 -2.05 0.12 -5.68
C PHE A 95 -1.13 1.28 -5.35
N ILE A 96 -0.46 1.24 -4.19
CA ILE A 96 0.54 2.21 -3.76
C ILE A 96 1.85 1.45 -3.52
N VAL A 97 2.82 1.64 -4.40
CA VAL A 97 3.97 0.72 -4.52
C VAL A 97 5.28 1.46 -4.27
N ASN A 98 6.08 0.95 -3.34
CA ASN A 98 7.47 1.33 -3.18
C ASN A 98 8.28 0.80 -4.36
N THR A 99 8.43 1.61 -5.41
CA THR A 99 9.19 1.26 -6.58
C THR A 99 9.58 2.48 -7.39
N GLN A 100 10.80 2.47 -7.93
CA GLN A 100 11.23 3.50 -8.86
C GLN A 100 10.49 3.41 -10.21
N LYS A 101 10.24 2.18 -10.70
CA LYS A 101 9.63 1.91 -12.00
C LYS A 101 8.70 0.72 -11.94
N LEU A 102 7.65 0.73 -12.74
CA LEU A 102 6.78 -0.43 -12.91
C LEU A 102 7.57 -1.59 -13.53
N LYS A 103 7.33 -2.80 -13.02
CA LYS A 103 8.03 -4.02 -13.45
C LYS A 103 7.07 -4.95 -14.15
N ASP A 104 7.61 -5.77 -15.06
CA ASP A 104 6.74 -6.60 -15.87
C ASP A 104 5.97 -7.67 -15.11
N LYS A 105 6.54 -8.10 -13.98
CA LYS A 105 5.98 -9.08 -13.07
C LYS A 105 4.77 -8.59 -12.27
N TYR A 106 4.43 -7.30 -12.31
CA TYR A 106 3.30 -6.79 -11.51
C TYR A 106 1.97 -7.31 -12.08
N PRO A 107 1.16 -8.03 -11.29
CA PRO A 107 -0.12 -8.57 -11.76
C PRO A 107 -1.24 -7.51 -11.83
N PHE A 108 -1.01 -6.30 -11.31
CA PHE A 108 -1.98 -5.20 -11.18
C PHE A 108 -1.74 -4.03 -12.14
N LYS A 109 -1.09 -4.25 -13.29
CA LYS A 109 -0.79 -3.16 -14.25
C LYS A 109 -2.05 -2.49 -14.86
N SER A 110 -3.19 -3.19 -14.84
CA SER A 110 -4.48 -2.64 -15.30
C SER A 110 -5.19 -1.80 -14.22
N ASN A 111 -4.71 -1.84 -12.98
CA ASN A 111 -5.22 -1.02 -11.88
C ASN A 111 -4.62 0.39 -11.92
N LYS A 112 -5.23 1.31 -11.17
CA LYS A 112 -4.61 2.60 -10.89
C LYS A 112 -3.43 2.38 -9.94
N ILE A 113 -2.25 2.88 -10.30
CA ILE A 113 -1.04 2.72 -9.50
C ILE A 113 -0.52 4.09 -9.10
N TYR A 114 -0.21 4.24 -7.81
CA TYR A 114 0.72 5.26 -7.34
C TYR A 114 2.05 4.60 -7.00
N ARG A 115 3.16 5.24 -7.36
CA ARG A 115 4.50 4.76 -7.02
C ARG A 115 5.38 5.86 -6.45
N VAL A 116 6.32 5.44 -5.62
CA VAL A 116 7.40 6.27 -5.08
C VAL A 116 8.59 5.39 -4.76
N ASP A 117 9.81 5.90 -4.91
CA ASP A 117 11.02 5.22 -4.43
C ASP A 117 11.24 5.51 -2.94
N ALA A 118 10.37 4.93 -2.09
CA ALA A 118 10.40 5.14 -0.65
C ALA A 118 11.67 4.55 0.00
N GLN A 119 12.27 3.53 -0.60
CA GLN A 119 13.57 3.01 -0.17
C GLN A 119 14.67 4.07 -0.33
N ALA A 120 14.77 4.73 -1.48
CA ALA A 120 15.74 5.80 -1.68
C ALA A 120 15.50 6.99 -0.72
N VAL A 121 14.23 7.34 -0.49
CA VAL A 121 13.86 8.39 0.48
C VAL A 121 14.30 8.01 1.90
N ALA A 122 14.04 6.78 2.34
CA ALA A 122 14.42 6.31 3.67
C ALA A 122 15.94 6.26 3.84
N LEU A 123 16.69 5.80 2.84
CA LEU A 123 18.15 5.83 2.87
C LEU A 123 18.70 7.25 2.96
N LYS A 124 18.14 8.20 2.21
CA LYS A 124 18.53 9.61 2.23
C LYS A 124 18.26 10.26 3.60
N SER A 125 17.06 10.12 4.15
CA SER A 125 16.65 10.84 5.36
C SER A 125 17.04 10.11 6.66
N LEU A 126 16.94 8.77 6.69
CA LEU A 126 17.11 7.96 7.89
C LEU A 126 18.45 7.22 7.93
N GLY A 127 19.17 7.14 6.82
CA GLY A 127 20.40 6.34 6.68
C GLY A 127 20.15 4.83 6.74
N ARG A 128 18.90 4.39 6.66
CA ARG A 128 18.50 2.98 6.78
C ARG A 128 17.29 2.69 5.90
N ASP A 129 17.23 1.47 5.38
CA ASP A 129 16.10 0.97 4.59
C ASP A 129 14.92 0.58 5.49
N ILE A 130 14.21 1.60 5.98
CA ILE A 130 12.96 1.47 6.75
C ILE A 130 11.95 2.43 6.11
N PRO A 131 11.25 2.02 5.03
CA PRO A 131 10.47 2.92 4.18
C PRO A 131 9.12 3.32 4.77
N ASN A 132 8.78 2.89 6.00
CA ASN A 132 7.44 3.08 6.58
C ASN A 132 6.94 4.53 6.59
N THR A 133 7.76 5.49 7.02
CA THR A 133 7.34 6.90 7.11
C THR A 133 7.29 7.56 5.75
N ALA A 134 8.19 7.18 4.83
CA ALA A 134 8.07 7.56 3.41
C ALA A 134 6.76 7.01 2.80
N MET A 135 6.39 5.76 3.06
CA MET A 135 5.14 5.18 2.55
C MET A 135 3.89 5.82 3.17
N LEU A 136 3.95 6.29 4.43
CA LEU A 136 2.88 7.12 5.01
C LEU A 136 2.75 8.46 4.29
N GLY A 137 3.88 9.07 3.92
CA GLY A 137 3.90 10.23 3.04
C GLY A 137 3.26 9.97 1.67
N ALA A 138 3.51 8.79 1.10
CA ALA A 138 2.91 8.36 -0.15
C ALA A 138 1.38 8.20 -0.03
N LEU A 139 0.90 7.57 1.05
CA LEU A 139 -0.54 7.48 1.37
C LEU A 139 -1.17 8.87 1.44
N ALA A 140 -0.46 9.85 2.03
CA ALA A 140 -0.94 11.22 2.07
C ALA A 140 -0.99 11.89 0.69
N GLY A 141 0.02 11.64 -0.15
CA GLY A 141 0.05 12.19 -1.51
C GLY A 141 -0.99 11.53 -2.44
N ALA A 142 -1.42 10.30 -2.13
CA ALA A 142 -2.55 9.63 -2.78
C ALA A 142 -3.92 10.11 -2.25
N GLY A 143 -3.95 10.98 -1.23
CA GLY A 143 -5.18 11.57 -0.68
C GLY A 143 -5.93 10.70 0.33
N ILE A 144 -5.29 9.66 0.88
CA ILE A 144 -5.92 8.76 1.87
C ILE A 144 -5.94 9.36 3.27
N VAL A 145 -4.95 10.20 3.57
CA VAL A 145 -4.75 10.88 4.85
C VAL A 145 -4.07 12.22 4.59
N GLY A 146 -4.30 13.21 5.44
CA GLY A 146 -3.63 14.50 5.43
C GLY A 146 -2.19 14.41 5.89
N ILE A 147 -1.29 15.15 5.22
CA ILE A 147 0.13 15.13 5.58
C ILE A 147 0.39 15.68 7.00
N GLU A 148 -0.37 16.68 7.46
CA GLU A 148 -0.20 17.22 8.80
C GLU A 148 -0.61 16.20 9.87
N ALA A 149 -1.67 15.43 9.64
CA ALA A 149 -2.06 14.31 10.51
C ALA A 149 -0.96 13.24 10.58
N VAL A 150 -0.38 12.88 9.43
CA VAL A 150 0.76 11.94 9.37
C VAL A 150 1.96 12.46 10.16
N LYS A 151 2.31 13.73 10.00
CA LYS A 151 3.45 14.36 10.70
C LYS A 151 3.24 14.37 12.21
N ALA A 152 2.03 14.70 12.66
CA ALA A 152 1.68 14.70 14.08
C ALA A 152 1.78 13.29 14.68
N ALA A 153 1.23 12.28 13.99
CA ALA A 153 1.32 10.88 14.44
C ALA A 153 2.76 10.34 14.42
N ILE A 154 3.58 10.70 13.43
CA ILE A 154 5.01 10.36 13.41
C ILE A 154 5.73 11.03 14.60
N THR A 155 5.41 12.28 14.90
CA THR A 155 6.00 13.02 16.02
C THR A 155 5.67 12.36 17.36
N SER A 156 4.39 12.05 17.57
CA SER A 156 3.89 11.29 18.72
C SER A 156 4.63 9.94 18.86
N LYS A 157 4.75 9.21 17.75
CA LYS A 157 5.28 7.83 17.77
C LYS A 157 6.79 7.74 17.99
N PHE A 158 7.56 8.63 17.37
CA PHE A 158 9.02 8.50 17.26
C PHE A 158 9.81 9.49 18.13
N GLY A 159 9.13 10.45 18.79
CA GLY A 159 9.76 11.41 19.70
C GLY A 159 10.96 12.11 19.08
N ASP A 160 12.12 12.02 19.73
CA ASP A 160 13.37 12.66 19.26
C ASP A 160 13.82 12.22 17.86
N SER A 161 13.42 11.02 17.42
CA SER A 161 13.73 10.51 16.08
C SER A 161 12.74 11.00 15.00
N ALA A 162 11.68 11.71 15.37
CA ALA A 162 10.63 12.14 14.47
C ALA A 162 11.07 13.10 13.35
N PRO A 163 11.98 14.08 13.54
CA PRO A 163 12.26 15.07 12.50
C PRO A 163 12.66 14.46 11.15
N LYS A 164 13.58 13.49 11.15
CA LYS A 164 14.01 12.80 9.93
C LYS A 164 12.91 11.91 9.32
N ASN A 165 12.03 11.37 10.16
CA ASN A 165 10.88 10.57 9.72
C ASN A 165 9.79 11.44 9.09
N VAL A 166 9.55 12.64 9.64
CA VAL A 166 8.67 13.66 9.08
C VAL A 166 9.20 14.12 7.72
N GLU A 167 10.50 14.40 7.63
CA GLU A 167 11.15 14.77 6.37
C GLU A 167 10.97 13.68 5.30
N ALA A 168 11.18 12.42 5.66
CA ALA A 168 10.96 11.28 4.75
C ALA A 168 9.51 11.21 4.26
N ALA A 169 8.52 11.42 5.13
CA ALA A 169 7.11 11.44 4.75
C ALA A 169 6.79 12.61 3.81
N GLU A 170 7.26 13.81 4.12
CA GLU A 170 7.01 14.98 3.26
C GLU A 170 7.66 14.85 1.89
N GLU A 171 8.89 14.33 1.83
CA GLU A 171 9.59 14.09 0.56
C GLU A 171 8.85 13.05 -0.28
N ALA A 172 8.49 11.91 0.30
CA ALA A 172 7.74 10.88 -0.41
C ALA A 172 6.38 11.37 -0.92
N ARG A 173 5.68 12.21 -0.14
CA ARG A 173 4.44 12.86 -0.57
C ARG A 173 4.65 13.72 -1.83
N ARG A 174 5.76 14.44 -1.92
CA ARG A 174 6.10 15.26 -3.10
C ARG A 174 6.49 14.41 -4.30
N LEU A 175 7.14 13.28 -4.07
CA LEU A 175 7.71 12.43 -5.12
C LEU A 175 6.73 11.40 -5.68
N ILE A 176 5.61 11.12 -5.00
CA ILE A 176 4.64 10.14 -5.47
C ILE A 176 4.09 10.52 -6.85
N ARG A 177 3.95 9.52 -7.72
CA ARG A 177 3.43 9.68 -9.07
C ARG A 177 2.29 8.71 -9.30
N ALA A 178 1.26 9.15 -10.00
CA ALA A 178 0.26 8.25 -10.55
C ALA A 178 0.75 7.73 -11.91
N ASP A 179 0.66 6.43 -12.12
CA ASP A 179 0.67 5.83 -13.45
C ASP A 179 -0.79 5.45 -13.75
N GLU A 180 -1.30 5.92 -14.89
CA GLU A 180 -2.69 5.67 -15.29
C GLU A 180 -2.88 4.21 -15.72
N LYS A 181 -4.14 3.75 -15.71
CA LYS A 181 -4.49 2.39 -16.14
C LYS A 181 -3.97 2.16 -17.56
N ALA A 182 -3.24 1.08 -17.78
CA ALA A 182 -3.04 0.60 -19.13
C ALA A 182 -4.43 0.29 -19.71
N GLU A 183 -4.78 0.89 -20.86
CA GLU A 183 -6.00 0.52 -21.57
C GLU A 183 -6.01 -1.01 -21.78
N PRO A 184 -7.13 -1.69 -21.54
CA PRO A 184 -7.22 -3.11 -21.86
C PRO A 184 -6.93 -3.28 -23.36
N ASN A 185 -5.90 -4.05 -23.66
CA ASN A 185 -5.51 -4.36 -25.02
C ASN A 185 -6.72 -4.97 -25.75
N LYS A 186 -7.29 -4.24 -26.72
CA LYS A 186 -8.48 -4.67 -27.47
C LYS A 186 -8.22 -5.84 -28.41
N ASP A 187 -6.98 -6.31 -28.50
CA ASP A 187 -6.55 -7.32 -29.46
C ASP A 187 -6.28 -8.68 -28.81
N ILE A 188 -7.27 -9.26 -28.12
CA ILE A 188 -7.28 -10.71 -27.88
C ILE A 188 -8.73 -11.24 -28.04
N ASP A 189 -8.90 -11.95 -29.16
CA ASP A 189 -9.88 -13.01 -29.45
C ASP A 189 -11.24 -12.65 -30.10
N THR A 190 -11.24 -12.56 -31.43
CA THR A 190 -12.40 -12.94 -32.27
C THR A 190 -12.04 -13.99 -33.31
N ASN A 191 -11.28 -15.03 -32.94
CA ASN A 191 -11.06 -16.16 -33.85
C ASN A 191 -11.40 -17.51 -33.22
N THR A 192 -12.65 -17.64 -32.79
CA THR A 192 -13.31 -18.94 -32.59
C THR A 192 -14.68 -18.97 -33.27
N LYS A 193 -14.69 -18.78 -34.59
CA LYS A 193 -15.81 -19.22 -35.45
C LYS A 193 -15.24 -19.97 -36.65
N ASN A 194 -14.83 -21.21 -36.43
CA ASN A 194 -14.72 -22.25 -37.46
C ASN A 194 -14.41 -23.58 -36.77
N HIS A 195 -15.45 -24.30 -36.34
CA HIS A 195 -15.50 -25.77 -36.31
C HIS A 195 -16.90 -26.22 -35.85
N ALA A 196 -17.85 -26.19 -36.78
CA ALA A 196 -19.06 -27.00 -36.70
C ALA A 196 -19.49 -27.36 -38.12
N ALA A 197 -18.69 -28.23 -38.75
CA ALA A 197 -19.10 -29.03 -39.88
C ALA A 197 -18.77 -30.49 -39.53
N PHE A 198 -19.67 -31.40 -39.92
CA PHE A 198 -19.63 -32.86 -39.74
C PHE A 198 -20.06 -33.40 -38.37
N VAL A 199 -21.35 -33.77 -38.25
CA VAL A 199 -21.78 -35.17 -38.14
C VAL A 199 -23.16 -35.29 -38.81
N LYS A 200 -23.35 -36.42 -39.50
CA LYS A 200 -24.49 -36.84 -40.32
C LYS A 200 -25.86 -36.78 -39.62
#